data_AF-A0AAV5QNV1-F1
#
_entry.id   AF-A0AAV5QNV1-F1
#
_cell.length_a   1.000
_cell.length_b   1.000
_cell.length_c   1.000
_cell.angle_alpha   90.00
_cell.angle_beta   90.00
_cell.angle_gamma   90.00
#
_symmetry.space_group_name_H-M   'P 1'
#
loop_
_entity.id
_entity.type
_entity.pdbx_description
1 polymer ?
#
loop_
_entity_poly.entity_id
_entity_poly.type
_entity_poly.pdbx_seq_one_letter_code
_entity_poly.pdbx_strand_id
1 'polypeptide(L)'
;MNQSRLFLVFCFFSVLGTLTRLGVTLLSQYPGTYLAGIVWSNFTACFLMGTFVHSAKIWNLFLHQDNGTDEVLLEEIKGKSINRKKYHTKKDIYLFTGLTTGYCGSFSSFSSLILELFLLTANVDSTVYKFRNPAYGLLQFLSILITQLTMSYAGFKYGKQLILYVEEYWLPEYSFSQKAVNIYHILEIVIEGLGFAFMVVSLVLTIVEKTWRSWTFAFLFSPFACYLRYYLSKVLNNPQGDKSGMTFTKLDYLGTFAANIIATLVLAIVTLLSRGKTIHTSNHLITNVLDCHVLTAVANGFCGVLSTVSTFIVEVNTLKFDKSSWYVFVSIGGSFCLMVLILGSYNWRVGLLSEPVC
;
A
#
# COMPACT_ATOMS: atom_id res chain seq x y z
N MET A 1 -7.57 -17.97 9.37
CA MET A 1 -7.77 -17.91 7.90
C MET A 1 -6.90 -18.95 7.21
N ASN A 2 -7.43 -19.65 6.21
CA ASN A 2 -6.66 -20.54 5.34
C ASN A 2 -5.69 -19.70 4.51
N GLN A 3 -4.39 -20.01 4.60
CA GLN A 3 -3.33 -19.21 3.97
C GLN A 3 -3.39 -19.27 2.44
N SER A 4 -3.80 -20.40 1.86
CA SER A 4 -3.91 -20.56 0.40
C SER A 4 -5.01 -19.66 -0.19
N ARG A 5 -6.20 -19.67 0.42
CA ARG A 5 -7.32 -18.79 0.03
C ARG A 5 -6.95 -17.31 0.18
N LEU A 6 -6.29 -16.95 1.29
CA LEU A 6 -5.84 -15.57 1.51
C LEU A 6 -4.83 -15.12 0.44
N PHE A 7 -3.90 -16.00 0.04
CA PHE A 7 -2.95 -15.69 -1.02
C PHE A 7 -3.66 -15.41 -2.35
N LEU A 8 -4.64 -16.21 -2.76
CA LEU A 8 -5.41 -15.97 -3.99
C LEU A 8 -6.20 -14.65 -3.93
N VAL A 9 -6.78 -14.31 -2.79
CA VAL A 9 -7.44 -13.02 -2.57
C VAL A 9 -6.43 -11.87 -2.71
N PHE A 10 -5.22 -12.01 -2.18
CA PHE A 10 -4.16 -11.03 -2.37
C PHE A 10 -3.67 -10.97 -3.82
N CYS A 11 -3.61 -12.09 -4.56
CA CYS A 11 -3.30 -12.07 -5.99
C CYS A 11 -4.24 -11.12 -6.73
N PHE A 12 -5.55 -11.24 -6.51
CA PHE A 12 -6.55 -10.38 -7.14
C PHE A 12 -6.37 -8.90 -6.73
N PHE A 13 -6.46 -8.61 -5.43
CA PHE A 13 -6.52 -7.23 -4.97
C PHE A 13 -5.19 -6.47 -5.07
N SER A 14 -4.05 -7.14 -4.95
CA SER A 14 -2.75 -6.48 -5.08
C SER A 14 -2.44 -6.11 -6.53
N VAL A 15 -2.78 -6.98 -7.50
CA VAL A 15 -2.66 -6.68 -8.93
C VAL A 15 -3.60 -5.53 -9.30
N LEU A 16 -4.86 -5.58 -8.86
CA LEU A 16 -5.82 -4.51 -9.10
C LEU A 16 -5.35 -3.17 -8.50
N GLY A 17 -4.84 -3.18 -7.27
CA GLY A 17 -4.30 -1.96 -6.64
C GLY A 17 -3.05 -1.43 -7.35
N THR A 18 -2.19 -2.32 -7.83
CA THR A 18 -1.00 -1.96 -8.63
C THR A 18 -1.41 -1.30 -9.94
N LEU A 19 -2.36 -1.90 -10.66
CA LEU A 19 -2.92 -1.34 -11.89
C LEU A 19 -3.52 0.04 -11.66
N THR A 20 -4.35 0.20 -10.62
CA THR A 20 -4.95 1.50 -10.30
C THR A 20 -3.88 2.53 -9.97
N ARG A 21 -2.84 2.18 -9.18
CA ARG A 21 -1.75 3.11 -8.85
C ARG A 21 -1.01 3.57 -10.09
N LEU A 22 -0.59 2.63 -10.94
CA LEU A 22 0.17 2.95 -12.15
C LEU A 22 -0.70 3.76 -13.13
N GLY A 23 -1.95 3.36 -13.34
CA GLY A 23 -2.90 4.06 -14.20
C GLY A 23 -3.17 5.50 -13.73
N VAL A 24 -3.51 5.69 -12.45
CA VAL A 24 -3.75 7.03 -11.87
C VAL A 24 -2.50 7.88 -11.89
N THR A 25 -1.33 7.29 -11.63
CA THR A 25 -0.05 8.02 -11.65
C THR A 25 0.24 8.53 -13.07
N LEU A 26 0.07 7.69 -14.09
CA LEU A 26 0.28 8.07 -15.49
C LEU A 26 -0.75 9.08 -16.00
N LEU A 27 -2.03 8.89 -15.66
CA LEU A 27 -3.10 9.85 -16.03
C LEU A 27 -2.89 11.24 -15.42
N SER A 28 -2.22 11.30 -14.27
CA SER A 28 -1.97 12.54 -13.54
C SER A 28 -0.60 13.15 -13.83
N GLN A 29 0.16 12.58 -14.77
CA GLN A 29 1.43 13.14 -15.24
C GLN A 29 1.21 13.82 -16.60
N TYR A 30 1.29 15.14 -16.62
CA TYR A 30 1.16 15.95 -17.82
C TYR A 30 2.16 17.13 -17.78
N PRO A 31 2.50 17.74 -18.93
CA PRO A 31 3.44 18.85 -18.95
C PRO A 31 3.03 19.97 -18.00
N GLY A 32 3.92 20.33 -17.06
CA GLY A 32 3.66 21.37 -16.05
C GLY A 32 3.04 20.90 -14.74
N THR A 33 2.87 19.59 -14.51
CA THR A 33 2.50 19.07 -13.18
C THR A 33 3.58 19.36 -12.15
N TYR A 34 3.20 19.98 -11.03
CA TYR A 34 4.12 20.29 -9.94
C TYR A 34 4.53 19.06 -9.12
N LEU A 35 3.58 18.14 -8.89
CA LEU A 35 3.79 16.88 -8.18
C LEU A 35 3.63 15.70 -9.14
N ALA A 36 4.32 14.60 -8.85
CA ALA A 36 4.08 13.34 -9.53
C ALA A 36 2.67 12.82 -9.19
N GLY A 37 2.11 12.01 -10.11
CA GLY A 37 0.77 11.46 -9.97
C GLY A 37 0.54 10.53 -8.75
N ILE A 38 1.60 10.19 -8.00
CA ILE A 38 1.50 9.34 -6.81
C ILE A 38 0.67 10.00 -5.69
N VAL A 39 0.59 11.34 -5.64
CA VAL A 39 -0.28 12.06 -4.69
C VAL A 39 -1.74 11.64 -4.79
N TRP A 40 -2.25 11.45 -6.01
CA TRP A 40 -3.63 11.02 -6.27
C TRP A 40 -3.88 9.58 -5.86
N SER A 41 -2.88 8.72 -6.09
CA SER A 41 -2.95 7.33 -5.69
C SER A 41 -2.96 7.19 -4.16
N ASN A 42 -2.08 7.93 -3.46
CA ASN A 42 -2.02 7.94 -2.01
C ASN A 42 -3.29 8.54 -1.38
N PHE A 43 -3.78 9.68 -1.90
CA PHE A 43 -5.02 10.30 -1.46
C PHE A 43 -6.21 9.33 -1.59
N THR A 44 -6.43 8.79 -2.78
CA THR A 44 -7.59 7.94 -3.07
C THR A 44 -7.54 6.63 -2.29
N ALA A 45 -6.35 6.01 -2.16
CA ALA A 45 -6.18 4.82 -1.33
C ALA A 45 -6.49 5.09 0.15
N CYS A 46 -6.04 6.23 0.69
CA CYS A 46 -6.35 6.64 2.06
C CYS A 46 -7.84 6.92 2.24
N PHE A 47 -8.49 7.55 1.27
CA PHE A 47 -9.94 7.75 1.26
C PHE A 47 -10.70 6.43 1.33
N LEU A 48 -10.40 5.48 0.44
CA LEU A 48 -11.02 4.16 0.46
C LEU A 48 -10.73 3.41 1.75
N MET A 49 -9.48 3.47 2.25
CA MET A 49 -9.13 2.90 3.57
C MET A 49 -9.99 3.50 4.69
N GLY A 50 -10.23 4.81 4.68
CA GLY A 50 -11.10 5.51 5.61
C GLY A 50 -12.52 4.97 5.61
N THR A 51 -13.08 4.73 4.42
CA THR A 51 -14.41 4.13 4.25
C THR A 51 -14.46 2.69 4.80
N PHE A 52 -13.54 1.83 4.39
CA PHE A 52 -13.57 0.41 4.75
C PHE A 52 -13.34 0.18 6.24
N VAL A 53 -12.39 0.89 6.86
CA VAL A 53 -12.07 0.73 8.29
C VAL A 53 -13.26 1.15 9.17
N HIS A 54 -13.94 2.25 8.83
CA HIS A 54 -14.99 2.84 9.66
C HIS A 54 -16.39 2.34 9.39
N SER A 55 -16.65 1.73 8.23
CA SER A 55 -17.92 1.04 7.98
C SER A 55 -18.21 0.06 9.11
N ALA A 56 -19.34 0.15 9.79
CA ALA A 56 -19.73 -0.80 10.83
C ALA A 56 -20.86 -1.70 10.35
N LYS A 57 -21.91 -1.11 9.75
CA LYS A 57 -23.10 -1.83 9.31
C LYS A 57 -22.76 -2.91 8.27
N ILE A 58 -21.90 -2.60 7.29
CA ILE A 58 -21.54 -3.54 6.21
C ILE A 58 -20.82 -4.78 6.78
N TRP A 59 -19.84 -4.59 7.66
CA TRP A 59 -19.06 -5.73 8.17
C TRP A 59 -19.79 -6.50 9.26
N ASN A 60 -20.64 -5.86 10.06
CA ASN A 60 -21.40 -6.51 11.12
C ASN A 60 -22.34 -7.59 10.57
N LEU A 61 -22.85 -7.42 9.34
CA LEU A 61 -23.65 -8.43 8.65
C LEU A 61 -22.92 -9.78 8.51
N PHE A 62 -21.58 -9.77 8.50
CA PHE A 62 -20.77 -10.98 8.36
C PHE A 62 -20.16 -11.48 9.68
N LEU A 63 -20.22 -10.67 10.74
CA LEU A 63 -19.73 -11.06 12.07
C LEU A 63 -20.78 -11.87 12.86
N HIS A 64 -22.05 -11.76 12.52
CA HIS A 64 -23.13 -12.57 13.10
C HIS A 64 -23.48 -13.72 12.15
N GLN A 65 -23.52 -14.96 12.66
CA GLN A 65 -24.10 -16.11 11.97
C GLN A 65 -25.11 -16.74 12.94
N ASP A 66 -26.36 -16.88 12.51
CA ASP A 66 -27.37 -17.67 13.23
C ASP A 66 -27.65 -18.92 12.39
N ASN A 67 -27.36 -20.09 12.95
CA ASN A 67 -27.83 -21.34 12.38
C ASN A 67 -29.27 -21.56 12.88
N GLY A 68 -30.10 -22.20 12.04
CA GLY A 68 -31.54 -22.30 12.19
C GLY A 68 -32.09 -22.48 13.62
N THR A 69 -33.26 -21.88 13.82
CA THR A 69 -34.07 -21.83 15.05
C THR A 69 -34.21 -23.16 15.81
N ASP A 70 -34.07 -24.30 15.14
CA ASP A 70 -34.26 -25.62 15.76
C ASP A 70 -33.04 -26.12 16.57
N GLU A 71 -31.81 -25.67 16.26
CA GLU A 71 -30.62 -25.97 17.08
C GLU A 71 -30.45 -25.00 18.26
N VAL A 72 -30.95 -23.75 18.11
CA VAL A 72 -30.85 -22.70 19.13
C VAL A 72 -31.66 -23.04 20.38
N LEU A 73 -32.90 -23.53 20.20
CA LEU A 73 -33.75 -23.99 21.31
C LEU A 73 -33.13 -25.19 22.05
N LEU A 74 -32.48 -26.12 21.33
CA LEU A 74 -31.86 -27.31 21.92
C LEU A 74 -30.58 -27.01 22.72
N GLU A 75 -29.82 -25.97 22.36
CA GLU A 75 -28.62 -25.56 23.10
C GLU A 75 -28.89 -24.50 24.19
N GLU A 76 -29.94 -23.67 24.09
CA GLU A 76 -30.42 -22.80 25.20
C GLU A 76 -30.85 -23.64 26.42
N ILE A 77 -31.54 -24.76 26.19
CA ILE A 77 -31.90 -25.72 27.24
C ILE A 77 -30.66 -26.28 27.96
N LYS A 78 -29.49 -26.28 27.31
CA LYS A 78 -28.21 -26.77 27.88
C LYS A 78 -27.40 -25.69 28.61
N GLY A 79 -27.91 -24.47 28.76
CA GLY A 79 -27.30 -23.42 29.61
C GLY A 79 -25.91 -22.94 29.14
N LYS A 80 -25.54 -23.16 27.87
CA LYS A 80 -24.28 -22.66 27.30
C LYS A 80 -24.55 -21.38 26.52
N SER A 81 -23.89 -20.28 26.90
CA SER A 81 -23.83 -19.07 26.08
C SER A 81 -23.24 -19.41 24.69
N ILE A 82 -24.06 -19.38 23.65
CA ILE A 82 -23.64 -19.60 22.27
C ILE A 82 -23.17 -18.26 21.71
N ASN A 83 -21.85 -18.09 21.64
CA ASN A 83 -21.23 -16.95 20.97
C ASN A 83 -20.47 -17.47 19.74
N ARG A 84 -21.19 -17.99 18.73
CA ARG A 84 -20.57 -18.60 17.54
C ARG A 84 -20.54 -17.62 16.35
N LYS A 85 -19.67 -16.61 16.44
CA LYS A 85 -19.32 -15.75 15.29
C LYS A 85 -18.39 -16.51 14.33
N LYS A 86 -18.70 -16.55 13.03
CA LYS A 86 -17.81 -17.13 12.00
C LYS A 86 -16.47 -16.40 11.89
N TYR A 87 -16.50 -15.09 12.12
CA TYR A 87 -15.35 -14.20 12.13
C TYR A 87 -15.32 -13.45 13.46
N HIS A 88 -14.18 -13.46 14.16
CA HIS A 88 -14.06 -12.78 15.45
C HIS A 88 -13.84 -11.27 15.30
N THR A 89 -13.12 -10.87 14.25
CA THR A 89 -12.82 -9.47 13.94
C THR A 89 -13.00 -9.19 12.44
N LYS A 90 -13.16 -7.91 12.06
CA LYS A 90 -13.21 -7.48 10.66
C LYS A 90 -11.99 -7.98 9.85
N LYS A 91 -10.83 -8.07 10.50
CA LYS A 91 -9.56 -8.52 9.91
C LYS A 91 -9.56 -10.00 9.51
N ASP A 92 -10.49 -10.80 10.03
CA ASP A 92 -10.62 -12.21 9.69
C ASP A 92 -11.43 -12.44 8.41
N ILE A 93 -12.14 -11.40 7.94
CA ILE A 93 -12.95 -11.43 6.72
C ILE A 93 -12.01 -11.28 5.51
N TYR A 94 -12.01 -12.26 4.59
CA TYR A 94 -11.11 -12.24 3.43
C TYR A 94 -11.33 -11.01 2.54
N LEU A 95 -12.58 -10.60 2.31
CA LEU A 95 -12.88 -9.41 1.50
C LEU A 95 -12.37 -8.13 2.16
N PHE A 96 -12.55 -7.97 3.47
CA PHE A 96 -12.05 -6.81 4.20
C PHE A 96 -10.53 -6.73 4.11
N THR A 97 -9.84 -7.85 4.39
CA THR A 97 -8.38 -7.91 4.34
C THR A 97 -7.85 -7.76 2.92
N GLY A 98 -8.54 -8.29 1.92
CA GLY A 98 -8.25 -8.08 0.50
C GLY A 98 -8.39 -6.63 0.07
N LEU A 99 -9.48 -5.94 0.41
CA LEU A 99 -9.71 -4.54 0.07
C LEU A 99 -8.75 -3.59 0.79
N THR A 100 -8.52 -3.81 2.08
CA THR A 100 -7.65 -2.94 2.89
C THR A 100 -6.18 -3.26 2.65
N THR A 101 -5.74 -4.46 2.99
CA THR A 101 -4.33 -4.86 2.92
C THR A 101 -3.90 -5.10 1.48
N GLY A 102 -4.72 -5.78 0.67
CA GLY A 102 -4.44 -6.01 -0.74
C GLY A 102 -4.54 -4.75 -1.59
N TYR A 103 -5.76 -4.24 -1.79
CA TYR A 103 -6.05 -3.18 -2.76
C TYR A 103 -5.55 -1.82 -2.30
N CYS A 104 -6.08 -1.24 -1.22
CA CYS A 104 -5.66 0.09 -0.75
C CYS A 104 -4.16 0.12 -0.40
N GLY A 105 -3.67 -0.99 0.17
CA GLY A 105 -2.26 -1.19 0.45
C GLY A 105 -1.37 -1.08 -0.79
N SER A 106 -1.76 -1.72 -1.90
CA SER A 106 -1.03 -1.74 -3.19
C SER A 106 -1.27 -0.50 -4.05
N PHE A 107 -2.42 0.16 -3.85
CA PHE A 107 -2.81 1.39 -4.55
C PHE A 107 -2.03 2.60 -4.01
N SER A 108 -1.69 2.62 -2.73
CA SER A 108 -0.75 3.60 -2.17
C SER A 108 0.70 3.08 -2.22
N SER A 109 1.68 3.99 -2.19
CA SER A 109 3.09 3.60 -2.07
C SER A 109 3.89 4.65 -1.31
N PHE A 110 4.46 4.23 -0.19
CA PHE A 110 5.31 5.08 0.65
C PHE A 110 6.71 5.22 0.06
N SER A 111 7.28 4.13 -0.47
CA SER A 111 8.60 4.17 -1.10
C SER A 111 8.63 5.11 -2.32
N SER A 112 7.57 5.10 -3.12
CA SER A 112 7.42 6.02 -4.27
C SER A 112 7.31 7.49 -3.84
N LEU A 113 6.59 7.78 -2.75
CA LEU A 113 6.54 9.12 -2.16
C LEU A 113 7.93 9.60 -1.71
N ILE A 114 8.70 8.73 -1.05
CA ILE A 114 10.04 9.09 -0.59
C ILE A 114 11.01 9.26 -1.77
N LEU A 115 10.86 8.47 -2.83
CA LEU A 115 11.62 8.64 -4.06
C LEU A 115 11.31 9.99 -4.72
N GLU A 116 10.04 10.35 -4.88
CA GLU A 116 9.62 11.66 -5.41
C GLU A 116 10.19 12.80 -4.56
N LEU A 117 10.07 12.70 -3.23
CA LEU A 117 10.59 13.65 -2.27
C LEU A 117 12.10 13.86 -2.49
N PHE A 118 12.88 12.79 -2.61
CA PHE A 118 14.32 12.86 -2.87
C PHE A 118 14.64 13.49 -4.24
N LEU A 119 14.01 13.02 -5.32
CA LEU A 119 14.33 13.47 -6.69
C LEU A 119 14.10 14.97 -6.87
N LEU A 120 12.99 15.49 -6.33
CA LEU A 120 12.65 16.90 -6.41
C LEU A 120 13.50 17.73 -5.45
N THR A 121 13.81 17.25 -4.24
CA THR A 121 14.71 17.94 -3.31
C THR A 121 16.14 18.04 -3.85
N ALA A 122 16.65 16.97 -4.46
CA ALA A 122 18.01 16.94 -5.03
C ALA A 122 18.09 17.56 -6.44
N ASN A 123 16.97 18.02 -7.00
CA ASN A 123 16.86 18.58 -8.35
C ASN A 123 17.50 17.70 -9.43
N VAL A 124 17.26 16.39 -9.36
CA VAL A 124 17.85 15.42 -10.32
C VAL A 124 17.32 15.67 -11.73
N ASP A 125 16.03 15.96 -11.85
CA ASP A 125 15.33 16.20 -13.13
C ASP A 125 15.15 17.71 -13.39
N SER A 126 16.29 18.41 -13.44
CA SER A 126 16.41 19.88 -13.54
C SER A 126 15.92 20.52 -14.86
N THR A 127 15.25 19.75 -15.72
CA THR A 127 14.76 20.22 -17.04
C THR A 127 13.55 21.14 -16.93
N VAL A 128 12.77 21.03 -15.84
CA VAL A 128 11.55 21.83 -15.65
C VAL A 128 11.78 23.05 -14.76
N TYR A 129 12.56 22.92 -13.68
CA TYR A 129 12.82 24.02 -12.73
C TYR A 129 14.29 24.06 -12.30
N LYS A 130 14.99 25.15 -12.64
CA LYS A 130 16.32 25.41 -12.09
C LYS A 130 16.19 26.16 -10.78
N PHE A 131 16.66 25.55 -9.70
CA PHE A 131 16.74 26.22 -8.41
C PHE A 131 17.67 27.43 -8.48
N ARG A 132 17.22 28.55 -7.91
CA ARG A 132 18.02 29.78 -7.82
C ARG A 132 19.27 29.59 -6.96
N ASN A 133 19.15 28.79 -5.91
CA ASN A 133 20.26 28.32 -5.07
C ASN A 133 19.88 26.95 -4.45
N PRO A 134 20.85 26.20 -3.88
CA PRO A 134 20.59 24.86 -3.32
C PRO A 134 19.58 24.84 -2.16
N ALA A 135 19.37 25.93 -1.42
CA ALA A 135 18.45 25.97 -0.30
C ALA A 135 16.98 25.81 -0.72
N TYR A 136 16.64 26.07 -1.99
CA TYR A 136 15.30 25.80 -2.53
C TYR A 136 14.94 24.32 -2.49
N GLY A 137 15.93 23.41 -2.46
CA GLY A 137 15.67 21.98 -2.27
C GLY A 137 15.00 21.66 -0.93
N LEU A 138 15.31 22.42 0.13
CA LEU A 138 14.64 22.29 1.44
C LEU A 138 13.18 22.76 1.38
N LEU A 139 12.92 23.84 0.64
CA LEU A 139 11.55 24.32 0.42
C LEU A 139 10.74 23.27 -0.37
N GLN A 140 11.36 22.67 -1.38
CA GLN A 140 10.75 21.60 -2.17
C GLN A 140 10.47 20.35 -1.32
N PHE A 141 11.42 19.97 -0.45
CA PHE A 141 11.25 18.90 0.53
C PHE A 141 10.00 19.14 1.39
N LEU A 142 9.90 20.32 2.00
CA LEU A 142 8.78 20.66 2.87
C LEU A 142 7.46 20.71 2.10
N SER A 143 7.44 21.27 0.89
CA SER A 143 6.23 21.35 0.07
C SER A 143 5.65 19.97 -0.24
N ILE A 144 6.47 19.06 -0.76
CA ILE A 144 6.02 17.70 -1.11
C ILE A 144 5.59 16.95 0.15
N LEU A 145 6.38 17.03 1.22
CA LEU A 145 6.09 16.34 2.47
C LEU A 145 4.75 16.80 3.06
N ILE A 146 4.53 18.11 3.15
CA ILE A 146 3.29 18.69 3.67
C ILE A 146 2.13 18.27 2.77
N THR A 147 2.23 18.45 1.45
CA THR A 147 1.12 18.14 0.54
C THR A 147 0.77 16.66 0.56
N GLN A 148 1.74 15.76 0.40
CA GLN A 148 1.49 14.33 0.35
C GLN A 148 0.87 13.81 1.66
N LEU A 149 1.41 14.21 2.82
CA LEU A 149 0.91 13.75 4.12
C LEU A 149 -0.46 14.34 4.45
N THR A 150 -0.65 15.65 4.26
CA THR A 150 -1.92 16.31 4.58
C THR A 150 -3.04 15.84 3.66
N MET A 151 -2.78 15.69 2.36
CA MET A 151 -3.76 15.14 1.42
C MET A 151 -4.13 13.70 1.78
N SER A 152 -3.14 12.83 2.04
CA SER A 152 -3.39 11.44 2.43
C SER A 152 -4.22 11.36 3.73
N TYR A 153 -3.87 12.16 4.74
CA TYR A 153 -4.61 12.22 6.00
C TYR A 153 -6.03 12.77 5.82
N ALA A 154 -6.20 13.84 5.03
CA ALA A 154 -7.50 14.42 4.71
C ALA A 154 -8.38 13.41 3.96
N GLY A 155 -7.83 12.71 2.95
CA GLY A 155 -8.51 11.63 2.24
C GLY A 155 -9.07 10.59 3.21
N PHE A 156 -8.25 10.11 4.15
CA PHE A 156 -8.70 9.16 5.18
C PHE A 156 -9.85 9.70 6.04
N LYS A 157 -9.80 10.96 6.47
CA LYS A 157 -10.88 11.59 7.25
C LYS A 157 -12.15 11.77 6.45
N TYR A 158 -12.06 12.20 5.19
CA TYR A 158 -13.22 12.33 4.32
C TYR A 158 -13.87 10.98 4.01
N GLY A 159 -13.06 9.95 3.77
CA GLY A 159 -13.58 8.58 3.60
C GLY A 159 -14.35 8.09 4.82
N LYS A 160 -13.83 8.35 6.04
CA LYS A 160 -14.55 8.09 7.29
C LYS A 160 -15.89 8.84 7.35
N GLN A 161 -15.89 10.14 7.09
CA GLN A 161 -17.11 10.95 7.18
C GLN A 161 -18.16 10.49 6.18
N LEU A 162 -17.74 10.21 4.94
CA LEU A 162 -18.63 9.73 3.90
C LEU A 162 -19.31 8.42 4.31
N ILE A 163 -18.56 7.43 4.78
CA ILE A 163 -19.16 6.12 5.09
C ILE A 163 -20.10 6.20 6.29
N LEU A 164 -19.80 7.05 7.29
CA LEU A 164 -20.70 7.26 8.42
C LEU A 164 -22.02 7.90 7.97
N TYR A 165 -21.94 8.90 7.09
CA TYR A 165 -23.13 9.52 6.50
C TYR A 165 -23.93 8.53 5.63
N VAL A 166 -23.27 7.74 4.79
CA VAL A 166 -23.93 6.71 3.97
C VAL A 166 -24.58 5.65 4.86
N GLU A 167 -23.91 5.20 5.92
CA GLU A 167 -24.48 4.23 6.85
C GLU A 167 -25.66 4.78 7.64
N GLU A 168 -25.64 6.05 8.04
CA GLU A 168 -26.71 6.68 8.81
C GLU A 168 -27.95 6.94 7.96
N TYR A 169 -27.79 7.48 6.74
CA TYR A 169 -28.91 7.98 5.94
C TYR A 169 -29.35 7.06 4.78
N TRP A 170 -28.42 6.34 4.17
CA TRP A 170 -28.68 5.60 2.92
C TRP A 170 -28.80 4.09 3.10
N LEU A 171 -28.17 3.55 4.14
CA LEU A 171 -28.23 2.12 4.42
C LEU A 171 -29.33 1.84 5.46
N PRO A 172 -30.47 1.24 5.06
CA PRO A 172 -31.49 0.82 6.01
C PRO A 172 -30.88 -0.16 7.03
N GLU A 173 -31.51 -0.26 8.20
CA GLU A 173 -31.19 -1.32 9.16
C GLU A 173 -31.48 -2.67 8.51
N TYR A 174 -30.46 -3.25 7.89
CA TYR A 174 -30.58 -4.54 7.23
C TYR A 174 -30.75 -5.62 8.29
N SER A 175 -31.91 -6.28 8.27
CA SER A 175 -32.06 -7.57 8.93
C SER A 175 -31.15 -8.58 8.24
N PHE A 176 -30.45 -9.38 9.06
CA PHE A 176 -29.54 -10.43 8.60
C PHE A 176 -30.25 -11.36 7.61
N SER A 177 -29.75 -11.43 6.37
CA SER A 177 -30.30 -12.32 5.34
C SER A 177 -29.29 -13.40 4.99
N GLN A 178 -29.67 -14.66 5.15
CA GLN A 178 -28.87 -15.82 4.72
C GLN A 178 -28.48 -15.74 3.23
N LYS A 179 -29.32 -15.08 2.40
CA LYS A 179 -29.02 -14.82 0.98
C LYS A 179 -27.79 -13.93 0.81
N ALA A 180 -27.60 -12.92 1.65
CA ALA A 180 -26.45 -12.02 1.60
C ALA A 180 -25.14 -12.74 1.97
N VAL A 181 -25.19 -13.65 2.94
CA VAL A 181 -24.04 -14.51 3.31
C VAL A 181 -23.68 -15.46 2.17
N ASN A 182 -24.66 -16.05 1.50
CA ASN A 182 -24.42 -16.93 0.35
C ASN A 182 -23.82 -16.16 -0.84
N ILE A 183 -24.35 -14.97 -1.16
CA ILE A 183 -23.78 -14.09 -2.20
C ILE A 183 -22.32 -13.76 -1.87
N TYR A 184 -22.02 -13.45 -0.61
CA TYR A 184 -20.67 -13.18 -0.16
C TYR A 184 -19.72 -14.38 -0.36
N HIS A 185 -20.16 -15.60 -0.04
CA HIS A 185 -19.35 -16.80 -0.29
C HIS A 185 -19.08 -17.03 -1.78
N ILE A 186 -20.07 -16.77 -2.64
CA ILE A 186 -19.88 -16.81 -4.08
C ILE A 186 -18.86 -15.76 -4.50
N LEU A 187 -18.95 -14.53 -3.97
CA LEU A 187 -17.98 -13.46 -4.24
C LEU A 187 -16.56 -13.83 -3.81
N GLU A 188 -16.36 -14.44 -2.63
CA GLU A 188 -15.05 -14.93 -2.21
C GLU A 188 -14.47 -15.95 -3.19
N ILE A 189 -15.26 -16.94 -3.60
CA ILE A 189 -14.82 -17.98 -4.54
C ILE A 189 -14.49 -17.36 -5.91
N VAL A 190 -15.30 -16.42 -6.39
CA VAL A 190 -15.06 -15.71 -7.65
C VAL A 190 -13.78 -14.88 -7.57
N ILE A 191 -13.55 -14.16 -6.47
CA ILE A 191 -12.31 -13.38 -6.26
C ILE A 191 -11.09 -14.31 -6.23
N GLU A 192 -11.18 -15.45 -5.57
CA GLU A 192 -10.10 -16.46 -5.53
C GLU A 192 -9.80 -17.00 -6.93
N GLY A 193 -10.84 -17.34 -7.70
CA GLY A 193 -10.72 -17.78 -9.10
C GLY A 193 -10.09 -16.71 -10.00
N LEU A 194 -10.51 -15.45 -9.87
CA LEU A 194 -9.92 -14.33 -10.59
C LEU A 194 -8.48 -14.07 -10.18
N GLY A 195 -8.14 -14.23 -8.90
CA GLY A 195 -6.77 -14.13 -8.41
C GLY A 195 -5.84 -15.17 -9.02
N PHE A 196 -6.30 -16.42 -9.11
CA PHE A 196 -5.57 -17.49 -9.80
C PHE A 196 -5.42 -17.18 -11.31
N ALA A 197 -6.51 -16.79 -11.97
CA ALA A 197 -6.49 -16.42 -13.38
C ALA A 197 -5.52 -15.28 -13.67
N PHE A 198 -5.49 -14.24 -12.83
CA PHE A 198 -4.55 -13.12 -12.99
C PHE A 198 -3.09 -13.56 -12.90
N MET A 199 -2.75 -14.48 -12.01
CA MET A 199 -1.38 -15.01 -11.92
C MET A 199 -0.98 -15.76 -13.19
N VAL A 200 -1.87 -16.63 -13.70
CA VAL A 200 -1.61 -17.39 -14.93
C VAL A 200 -1.50 -16.46 -16.13
N VAL A 201 -2.44 -15.53 -16.29
CA VAL A 201 -2.45 -14.57 -17.40
C VAL A 201 -1.20 -13.67 -17.34
N SER A 202 -0.83 -13.17 -16.16
CA SER A 202 0.37 -12.34 -16.00
C SER A 202 1.64 -13.11 -16.36
N LEU A 203 1.73 -14.40 -16.00
CA LEU A 203 2.86 -15.25 -16.35
C LEU A 203 2.95 -15.44 -17.88
N VAL A 204 1.84 -15.79 -18.52
CA VAL A 204 1.78 -16.01 -19.97
C VAL A 204 2.10 -14.72 -20.73
N LEU A 205 1.48 -13.60 -20.36
CA LEU A 205 1.72 -12.30 -21.00
C LEU A 205 3.17 -11.83 -20.82
N THR A 206 3.79 -12.09 -19.67
CA THR A 206 5.22 -11.77 -19.46
C THR A 206 6.11 -12.49 -20.46
N ILE A 207 5.80 -13.74 -20.78
CA ILE A 207 6.58 -14.55 -21.72
C ILE A 207 6.32 -14.09 -23.16
N VAL A 208 5.04 -13.94 -23.53
CA VAL A 208 4.62 -13.75 -24.92
C VAL A 208 4.70 -12.29 -25.38
N GLU A 209 4.26 -11.34 -24.55
CA GLU A 209 4.12 -9.94 -24.93
C GLU A 209 5.32 -9.12 -24.44
N LYS A 210 6.21 -8.74 -25.38
CA LYS A 210 7.43 -7.98 -25.06
C LYS A 210 7.12 -6.54 -24.68
N THR A 211 6.09 -5.93 -25.26
CA THR A 211 5.81 -4.50 -25.12
C THR A 211 5.29 -4.15 -23.73
N TRP A 212 4.44 -5.01 -23.15
CA TRP A 212 3.84 -4.81 -21.83
C TRP A 212 4.61 -5.49 -20.70
N ARG A 213 5.81 -6.01 -21.00
CA ARG A 213 6.53 -6.91 -20.11
C ARG A 213 6.88 -6.30 -18.75
N SER A 214 7.18 -5.00 -18.69
CA SER A 214 7.43 -4.31 -17.41
C SER A 214 6.21 -4.31 -16.50
N TRP A 215 5.01 -4.15 -17.07
CA TRP A 215 3.74 -4.19 -16.34
C TRP A 215 3.40 -5.60 -15.88
N THR A 216 3.53 -6.59 -16.77
CA THR A 216 3.20 -7.97 -16.44
C THR A 216 4.15 -8.57 -15.40
N PHE A 217 5.44 -8.21 -15.43
CA PHE A 217 6.37 -8.53 -14.35
C PHE A 217 5.95 -7.88 -13.03
N ALA A 218 5.50 -6.61 -13.06
CA ALA A 218 5.04 -5.94 -11.84
C ALA A 218 3.87 -6.72 -11.22
N PHE A 219 2.92 -7.22 -12.03
CA PHE A 219 1.80 -8.03 -11.56
C PHE A 219 2.24 -9.36 -10.94
N LEU A 220 3.32 -9.97 -11.44
CA LEU A 220 3.87 -11.18 -10.85
C LEU A 220 4.50 -10.92 -9.47
N PHE A 221 5.13 -9.76 -9.27
CA PHE A 221 5.76 -9.42 -7.99
C PHE A 221 4.78 -8.90 -6.93
N SER A 222 3.69 -8.24 -7.34
CA SER A 222 2.73 -7.61 -6.43
C SER A 222 2.14 -8.55 -5.36
N PRO A 223 1.69 -9.77 -5.67
CA PRO A 223 1.09 -10.66 -4.67
C PRO A 223 2.07 -11.11 -3.60
N PHE A 224 3.33 -11.39 -3.98
CA PHE A 224 4.37 -11.76 -3.03
C PHE A 224 4.75 -10.60 -2.11
N ALA A 225 4.86 -9.38 -2.66
CA ALA A 225 5.08 -8.17 -1.86
C ALA A 225 3.92 -7.90 -0.89
N CYS A 226 2.67 -8.08 -1.35
CA CYS A 226 1.49 -7.91 -0.51
C CYS A 226 1.45 -8.94 0.62
N TYR A 227 1.73 -10.20 0.32
CA TYR A 227 1.77 -11.27 1.31
C TYR A 227 2.91 -11.04 2.31
N LEU A 228 4.08 -10.59 1.85
CA LEU A 228 5.20 -10.21 2.72
C LEU A 228 4.81 -9.06 3.66
N ARG A 229 4.19 -7.99 3.14
CA ARG A 229 3.70 -6.89 3.98
C ARG A 229 2.71 -7.39 5.04
N TYR A 230 1.73 -8.20 4.64
CA TYR A 230 0.78 -8.82 5.58
C TYR A 230 1.49 -9.64 6.66
N TYR A 231 2.47 -10.45 6.27
CA TYR A 231 3.24 -11.28 7.19
C TYR A 231 4.08 -10.44 8.15
N LEU A 232 4.76 -9.38 7.68
CA LEU A 232 5.49 -8.44 8.52
C LEU A 232 4.56 -7.76 9.54
N SER A 233 3.39 -7.28 9.11
CA SER A 233 2.38 -6.72 10.02
C SER A 233 1.87 -7.74 11.04
N LYS A 234 1.74 -9.02 10.67
CA LYS A 234 1.29 -10.08 11.59
C LYS A 234 2.35 -10.46 12.63
N VAL A 235 3.62 -10.51 12.24
CA VAL A 235 4.73 -10.94 13.10
C VAL A 235 5.26 -9.81 13.99
N LEU A 236 5.37 -8.60 13.44
CA LEU A 236 6.06 -7.49 14.09
C LEU A 236 5.13 -6.53 14.83
N ASN A 237 3.84 -6.45 14.48
CA ASN A 237 2.92 -5.60 15.24
C ASN A 237 2.59 -6.28 16.56
N ASN A 238 2.87 -5.60 17.68
CA ASN A 238 2.67 -6.15 19.01
C ASN A 238 1.17 -6.06 19.39
N PRO A 239 0.44 -7.18 19.58
CA PRO A 239 -0.99 -7.15 19.90
C PRO A 239 -1.27 -6.73 21.35
N GLN A 240 -0.28 -6.84 22.23
CA GLN A 240 -0.38 -6.49 23.64
C GLN A 240 0.45 -5.23 23.88
N GLY A 241 -0.25 -4.09 23.94
CA GLY A 241 0.29 -2.89 24.57
C GLY A 241 0.77 -3.26 25.97
N ASP A 242 2.09 -3.35 26.09
CA ASP A 242 2.78 -3.65 27.33
C ASP A 242 2.36 -2.63 28.39
N LYS A 243 1.82 -3.12 29.51
CA LYS A 243 1.36 -2.31 30.66
C LYS A 243 2.54 -1.68 31.44
N SER A 244 3.77 -1.90 30.99
CA SER A 244 5.00 -1.35 31.57
C SER A 244 5.40 -0.04 30.88
N GLY A 245 5.08 1.08 31.52
CA GLY A 245 5.24 2.44 31.01
C GLY A 245 6.68 2.98 30.94
N MET A 246 7.66 2.22 30.45
CA MET A 246 9.04 2.74 30.36
C MET A 246 9.89 2.07 29.28
N THR A 247 9.71 2.44 28.00
CA THR A 247 10.78 2.34 26.98
C THR A 247 10.48 3.28 25.81
N PHE A 248 11.35 4.25 25.55
CA PHE A 248 11.24 5.26 24.48
C PHE A 248 11.39 4.72 23.03
N THR A 249 11.53 3.40 22.83
CA THR A 249 11.91 2.79 21.53
C THR A 249 11.00 1.65 21.05
N LYS A 250 9.79 1.48 21.59
CA LYS A 250 8.82 0.52 21.02
C LYS A 250 7.84 1.25 20.10
N LEU A 251 8.10 1.20 18.79
CA LEU A 251 7.11 1.56 17.77
C LEU A 251 5.96 0.55 17.87
N ASP A 252 4.73 1.01 18.13
CA ASP A 252 3.57 0.11 18.27
C ASP A 252 3.21 -0.61 16.94
N TYR A 253 3.72 -0.10 15.81
CA TYR A 253 3.47 -0.59 14.44
C TYR A 253 4.76 -0.90 13.66
N LEU A 254 5.57 -1.83 14.16
CA LEU A 254 6.85 -2.22 13.54
C LEU A 254 6.71 -2.89 12.17
N GLY A 255 5.58 -3.54 11.87
CA GLY A 255 5.39 -4.25 10.60
C GLY A 255 5.33 -3.31 9.40
N THR A 256 4.45 -2.29 9.47
CA THR A 256 4.32 -1.28 8.41
C THR A 256 5.59 -0.44 8.29
N PHE A 257 6.22 -0.11 9.43
CA PHE A 257 7.53 0.53 9.46
C PHE A 257 8.60 -0.26 8.70
N ALA A 258 8.78 -1.54 9.04
CA ALA A 258 9.76 -2.41 8.42
C ALA A 258 9.49 -2.58 6.93
N ALA A 259 8.23 -2.79 6.54
CA ALA A 259 7.85 -2.91 5.13
C ALA A 259 8.19 -1.63 4.34
N ASN A 260 7.91 -0.45 4.88
CA ASN A 260 8.24 0.84 4.26
C ASN A 260 9.76 1.06 4.14
N ILE A 261 10.54 0.73 5.18
CA ILE A 261 12.00 0.87 5.16
C ILE A 261 12.64 -0.10 4.15
N ILE A 262 12.26 -1.38 4.17
CA ILE A 262 12.78 -2.40 3.25
C ILE A 262 12.44 -2.02 1.80
N ALA A 263 11.19 -1.65 1.53
CA ALA A 263 10.77 -1.24 0.20
C ALA A 263 11.52 0.00 -0.29
N THR A 264 11.75 0.98 0.58
CA THR A 264 12.53 2.20 0.24
C THR A 264 13.98 1.86 -0.06
N LEU A 265 14.61 1.00 0.75
CA LEU A 265 15.98 0.53 0.52
C LEU A 265 16.10 -0.15 -0.85
N VAL A 266 15.23 -1.13 -1.13
CA VAL A 266 15.26 -1.84 -2.41
C VAL A 266 14.94 -0.89 -3.56
N LEU A 267 13.97 0.03 -3.40
CA LEU A 267 13.63 1.01 -4.42
C LEU A 267 14.81 1.94 -4.74
N ALA A 268 15.56 2.39 -3.73
CA ALA A 268 16.75 3.22 -3.92
C ALA A 268 17.81 2.48 -4.75
N ILE A 269 18.06 1.21 -4.43
CA ILE A 269 19.04 0.37 -5.14
C ILE A 269 18.61 0.16 -6.61
N VAL A 270 17.38 -0.27 -6.86
CA VAL A 270 16.94 -0.52 -8.24
C VAL A 270 16.84 0.76 -9.06
N THR A 271 16.50 1.89 -8.44
CA THR A 271 16.52 3.21 -9.10
C THR A 271 17.94 3.62 -9.47
N LEU A 272 18.92 3.37 -8.59
CA LEU A 272 20.33 3.62 -8.88
C LEU A 272 20.79 2.79 -10.07
N LEU A 273 20.51 1.49 -10.07
CA LEU A 273 20.89 0.59 -11.15
C LEU A 273 20.24 0.98 -12.49
N SER A 274 18.99 1.42 -12.43
CA SER A 274 18.16 1.81 -13.57
C SER A 274 18.57 3.15 -14.19
N ARG A 275 18.96 4.14 -13.36
CA ARG A 275 19.26 5.52 -13.79
C ARG A 275 20.73 5.93 -13.68
N GLY A 276 21.58 5.11 -13.08
CA GLY A 276 22.99 5.43 -12.83
C GLY A 276 23.79 5.60 -14.11
N LYS A 277 24.68 6.59 -14.15
CA LYS A 277 25.68 6.76 -15.23
C LYS A 277 26.90 5.90 -14.99
N THR A 278 27.54 5.43 -16.06
CA THR A 278 28.88 4.82 -15.94
C THR A 278 29.94 5.90 -15.66
N ILE A 279 31.01 5.57 -14.91
CA ILE A 279 32.02 6.53 -14.46
C ILE A 279 32.73 7.25 -15.61
N HIS A 280 32.95 6.56 -16.73
CA HIS A 280 33.73 7.08 -17.86
C HIS A 280 32.88 7.42 -19.10
N THR A 281 31.67 6.90 -19.16
CA THR A 281 30.74 7.07 -20.28
C THR A 281 29.42 7.55 -19.71
N SER A 282 28.85 8.63 -20.27
CA SER A 282 27.53 9.17 -19.85
C SER A 282 26.35 8.25 -20.22
N ASN A 283 26.59 6.95 -20.36
CA ASN A 283 25.63 5.91 -20.67
C ASN A 283 25.07 5.31 -19.37
N HIS A 284 23.89 4.68 -19.46
CA HIS A 284 23.29 3.92 -18.37
C HIS A 284 24.20 2.79 -17.87
N LEU A 285 24.16 2.51 -16.57
CA LEU A 285 24.84 1.40 -15.93
C LEU A 285 24.35 0.05 -16.46
N ILE A 286 23.03 -0.05 -16.65
CA ILE A 286 22.37 -1.20 -17.27
C ILE A 286 21.93 -0.79 -18.66
N THR A 287 22.38 -1.54 -19.65
CA THR A 287 22.06 -1.31 -21.07
C THR A 287 21.07 -2.32 -21.63
N ASN A 288 20.88 -3.45 -20.95
CA ASN A 288 19.97 -4.50 -21.36
C ASN A 288 18.52 -4.13 -21.00
N VAL A 289 17.65 -4.11 -22.01
CA VAL A 289 16.23 -3.79 -21.88
C VAL A 289 15.49 -4.77 -20.98
N LEU A 290 15.86 -6.06 -20.99
CA LEU A 290 15.22 -7.05 -20.11
C LEU A 290 15.51 -6.76 -18.63
N ASP A 291 16.77 -6.45 -18.32
CA ASP A 291 17.18 -6.10 -16.96
C ASP A 291 16.48 -4.83 -16.50
N CYS A 292 16.34 -3.84 -17.39
CA CYS A 292 15.54 -2.65 -17.14
C CYS A 292 14.07 -2.97 -16.83
N HIS A 293 13.41 -3.82 -17.63
CA HIS A 293 12.03 -4.22 -17.35
C HIS A 293 11.87 -4.90 -15.99
N VAL A 294 12.82 -5.75 -15.60
CA VAL A 294 12.82 -6.41 -14.28
C VAL A 294 13.01 -5.38 -13.17
N LEU A 295 13.95 -4.43 -13.29
CA LEU A 295 14.13 -3.38 -12.29
C LEU A 295 12.90 -2.48 -12.16
N THR A 296 12.30 -2.09 -13.27
CA THR A 296 11.05 -1.31 -13.30
C THR A 296 9.92 -2.08 -12.64
N ALA A 297 9.84 -3.40 -12.84
CA ALA A 297 8.84 -4.25 -12.19
C ALA A 297 9.10 -4.47 -10.70
N VAL A 298 10.35 -4.54 -10.25
CA VAL A 298 10.69 -4.57 -8.82
C VAL A 298 10.35 -3.23 -8.17
N ALA A 299 10.68 -2.11 -8.81
CA ALA A 299 10.34 -0.78 -8.32
C ALA A 299 8.83 -0.58 -8.21
N ASN A 300 8.11 -0.80 -9.31
CA ASN A 300 6.69 -0.51 -9.42
C ASN A 300 5.80 -1.62 -8.88
N GLY A 301 6.16 -2.90 -8.99
CA GLY A 301 5.40 -4.02 -8.44
C GLY A 301 5.80 -4.29 -6.99
N PHE A 302 7.01 -4.81 -6.79
CA PHE A 302 7.44 -5.28 -5.47
C PHE A 302 7.52 -4.16 -4.43
N CYS A 303 8.38 -3.15 -4.62
CA CYS A 303 8.58 -2.04 -3.68
C CYS A 303 7.34 -1.17 -3.54
N GLY A 304 6.64 -0.93 -4.66
CA GLY A 304 5.38 -0.22 -4.69
C GLY A 304 4.36 -0.81 -3.72
N VAL A 305 4.16 -2.14 -3.78
CA VAL A 305 3.16 -2.88 -3.00
C VAL A 305 3.62 -3.25 -1.58
N LEU A 306 4.91 -3.51 -1.39
CA LEU A 306 5.49 -3.81 -0.08
C LEU A 306 5.38 -2.59 0.85
N SER A 307 5.59 -1.39 0.32
CA SER A 307 5.37 -0.14 1.05
C SER A 307 3.90 0.29 1.03
N THR A 308 3.44 1.11 1.98
CA THR A 308 2.08 1.66 1.92
C THR A 308 1.92 2.96 2.72
N VAL A 309 1.16 3.90 2.16
CA VAL A 309 0.74 5.13 2.87
C VAL A 309 -0.60 4.92 3.56
N SER A 310 -1.52 4.15 2.96
CA SER A 310 -2.87 3.98 3.50
C SER A 310 -2.90 3.33 4.88
N THR A 311 -2.12 2.26 5.11
CA THR A 311 -2.00 1.64 6.45
C THR A 311 -1.22 2.55 7.40
N PHE A 312 -0.16 3.22 6.93
CA PHE A 312 0.62 4.16 7.73
C PHE A 312 -0.25 5.30 8.29
N ILE A 313 -1.15 5.89 7.48
CA ILE A 313 -2.07 6.94 7.94
C ILE A 313 -3.10 6.42 8.95
N VAL A 314 -3.60 5.18 8.79
CA VAL A 314 -4.48 4.54 9.78
C VAL A 314 -3.76 4.47 11.13
N GLU A 315 -2.52 4.00 11.13
CA GLU A 315 -1.70 3.85 12.34
C GLU A 315 -1.40 5.20 13.01
N VAL A 316 -0.98 6.19 12.21
CA VAL A 316 -0.78 7.58 12.63
C VAL A 316 -2.04 8.17 13.27
N ASN A 317 -3.22 7.89 12.71
CA ASN A 317 -4.50 8.34 13.28
C ASN A 317 -4.89 7.59 14.56
N THR A 318 -4.43 6.35 14.76
CA THR A 318 -4.71 5.57 15.96
C THR A 318 -3.78 5.91 17.12
N LEU A 319 -2.55 6.35 16.85
CA LEU A 319 -1.59 6.76 17.88
C LEU A 319 -1.95 8.11 18.53
N LYS A 320 -1.55 8.28 19.79
CA LYS A 320 -1.53 9.60 20.44
C LYS A 320 -0.55 10.53 19.72
N PHE A 321 -0.78 11.84 19.80
CA PHE A 321 -0.02 12.85 19.08
C PHE A 321 1.51 12.69 19.21
N ASP A 322 2.04 12.50 20.42
CA ASP A 322 3.48 12.39 20.64
C ASP A 322 4.10 11.17 19.94
N LYS A 323 3.47 10.01 20.11
CA LYS A 323 3.89 8.75 19.46
C LYS A 323 3.72 8.81 17.96
N SER A 324 2.63 9.42 17.49
CA SER A 324 2.31 9.59 16.08
C SER A 324 3.35 10.48 15.39
N SER A 325 3.68 11.62 15.99
CA SER A 325 4.70 12.55 15.48
C SER A 325 6.07 11.88 15.39
N TRP A 326 6.47 11.14 16.43
CA TRP A 326 7.71 10.38 16.42
C TRP A 326 7.72 9.28 15.35
N TYR A 327 6.60 8.55 15.21
CA TYR A 327 6.47 7.50 14.21
C TYR A 327 6.60 8.04 12.78
N VAL A 328 5.96 9.19 12.49
CA VAL A 328 6.09 9.89 11.22
C VAL A 328 7.53 10.33 10.97
N PHE A 329 8.14 10.97 11.97
CA PHE A 329 9.51 11.46 11.87
C PHE A 329 10.52 10.35 11.56
N VAL A 330 10.50 9.26 12.32
CA VAL A 330 11.45 8.14 12.13
C VAL A 330 11.20 7.41 10.81
N SER A 331 9.94 7.20 10.42
CA SER A 331 9.61 6.51 9.16
C SER A 331 10.08 7.30 7.94
N ILE A 332 9.77 8.59 7.88
CA ILE A 332 10.10 9.46 6.74
C ILE A 332 11.57 9.83 6.78
N GLY A 333 12.09 10.26 7.94
CA GLY A 333 13.49 10.63 8.11
C GLY A 333 14.42 9.46 7.81
N GLY A 334 14.16 8.27 8.36
CA GLY A 334 14.95 7.06 8.08
C GLY A 334 14.94 6.69 6.60
N SER A 335 13.76 6.69 5.98
CA SER A 335 13.61 6.38 4.55
C SER A 335 14.29 7.40 3.65
N PHE A 336 14.17 8.69 3.96
CA PHE A 336 14.83 9.75 3.21
C PHE A 336 16.36 9.70 3.36
N CYS A 337 16.87 9.43 4.57
CA CYS A 337 18.30 9.19 4.78
C CYS A 337 18.83 8.04 3.91
N LEU A 338 18.08 6.94 3.77
CA LEU A 338 18.45 5.84 2.88
C LEU A 338 18.54 6.30 1.42
N MET A 339 17.57 7.07 0.93
CA MET A 339 17.63 7.64 -0.43
C MET A 339 18.85 8.55 -0.61
N VAL A 340 19.15 9.43 0.34
CA VAL A 340 20.33 10.31 0.28
C VAL A 340 21.63 9.51 0.28
N LEU A 341 21.75 8.51 1.13
CA LEU A 341 22.96 7.68 1.23
C LEU A 341 23.22 6.86 -0.03
N ILE A 342 22.17 6.37 -0.69
CA ILE A 342 22.29 5.50 -1.87
C ILE A 342 22.26 6.31 -3.16
N LEU A 343 21.15 7.00 -3.43
CA LEU A 343 20.97 7.77 -4.67
C LEU A 343 21.72 9.11 -4.61
N GLY A 344 21.67 9.82 -3.49
CA GLY A 344 22.34 11.12 -3.35
C GLY A 344 23.84 11.01 -3.53
N SER A 345 24.48 10.12 -2.76
CA SER A 345 25.93 9.90 -2.85
C SER A 345 26.39 9.57 -4.27
N TYR A 346 25.63 8.74 -4.99
CA TYR A 346 25.93 8.37 -6.38
C TYR A 346 25.68 9.53 -7.35
N ASN A 347 24.56 10.23 -7.22
CA ASN A 347 24.21 11.36 -8.08
C ASN A 347 25.23 12.49 -7.99
N TRP A 348 25.72 12.80 -6.79
CA TRP A 348 26.71 13.86 -6.60
C TRP A 348 28.12 13.47 -7.01
N ARG A 349 28.43 12.16 -7.10
CA ARG A 349 29.75 11.66 -7.51
C ARG A 349 29.85 11.36 -9.00
N VAL A 350 28.83 10.71 -9.57
CA VAL A 350 28.82 10.17 -10.93
C VAL A 350 27.65 10.73 -11.74
N GLY A 351 26.49 10.85 -11.11
CA GLY A 351 25.27 11.39 -11.73
C GLY A 351 24.25 10.31 -12.08
N LEU A 352 22.99 10.73 -12.05
CA LEU A 352 21.84 9.97 -12.54
C LEU A 352 21.37 10.54 -13.89
N LEU A 353 20.76 9.68 -14.70
CA LEU A 353 20.01 10.03 -15.89
C LEU A 353 18.54 10.27 -15.51
N SER A 354 17.85 11.08 -16.30
CA SER A 354 16.46 11.42 -16.02
C SER A 354 15.52 10.24 -16.22
N GLU A 355 15.76 9.45 -17.25
CA GLU A 355 14.95 8.28 -17.60
C GLU A 355 15.80 7.02 -17.68
N PRO A 356 15.23 5.84 -17.39
CA PRO A 356 15.91 4.57 -17.63
C PRO A 356 16.00 4.25 -19.14
N VAL A 357 16.65 3.13 -19.46
CA VAL A 357 16.73 2.62 -20.85
C VAL A 357 15.37 2.17 -21.39
N CYS A 358 14.44 1.86 -20.49
CA CYS A 358 13.06 1.50 -20.69
C CYS A 358 12.19 2.34 -19.72
#